data_AF-A0A1V5A2N5-F1
#
_entry.id   AF-A0A1V5A2N5-F1
#
_cell.length_a   1.000
_cell.length_b   1.000
_cell.length_c   1.000
_cell.angle_alpha   90.00
_cell.angle_beta   90.00
_cell.angle_gamma   90.00
#
_symmetry.space_group_name_H-M   'P 1'
#
loop_
_entity.id
_entity.type
_entity.pdbx_description
1 polymer ?
#
loop_
_entity_poly.entity_id
_entity_poly.type
_entity_poly.pdbx_seq_one_letter_code
_entity_poly.pdbx_strand_id
1 'polypeptide(L)'
;MLLSAAVVLIPVVFVVAAGCITLRHAPALSVTPSVVLSGDPVSIAVTGVAPGDRVRIDAVQEVRNSTLRSYAVFVADRQGRVLPDVHALVEGTYGGVDPQGLFWSLAPGPVEHPDVFSRTTAPSFITISARTESGVNLSQVLERRLMGDGVFRVPVDEAGVHGTLFLPEGTSPRPALIYLGGSEGGVNEGIAAIFASKGYVTLALAYFGVPGLPQELVGIPVETVGDAVRFLNHHPRVKEDHIAIYGASKGAELALLSATRYPEVRAVVANSPSSVVFQGISMDWSAGPRSSWSENGSDLSFVPFIWYGEDDPILVSMGEAAQNGTPWGTLAMYERALADEAAVSNATIPVERINGPVLLLSAGKDTVWPSSQMSREIMARLTEYHHPFPDMRLDYPGSGHMIRTPWQSTELNRISLPGGMIEDLGGIPPENANAAVDSWPKVQEFLRVALGV
;
A
#
# COMPACT_ATOMS: atom_id res chain seq x y z
N MET A 1 13.30 65.69 85.06
CA MET A 1 12.10 65.89 84.21
C MET A 1 12.59 66.56 82.93
N LEU A 2 12.46 66.08 81.70
CA LEU A 2 11.60 65.08 81.05
C LEU A 2 12.39 64.46 79.88
N LEU A 3 11.87 63.34 79.36
CA LEU A 3 12.48 62.36 78.46
C LEU A 3 12.88 62.88 77.07
N SER A 4 13.86 62.21 76.45
CA SER A 4 13.91 62.02 75.00
C SER A 4 14.48 60.62 74.70
N ALA A 5 13.64 59.71 74.21
CA ALA A 5 14.03 58.37 73.78
C ALA A 5 13.88 58.29 72.26
N ALA A 6 15.00 58.07 71.56
CA ALA A 6 15.04 57.89 70.13
C ALA A 6 14.56 56.48 69.76
N VAL A 7 13.56 56.38 68.90
CA VAL A 7 13.10 55.12 68.30
C VAL A 7 13.79 54.98 66.94
N VAL A 8 14.63 53.96 66.79
CA VAL A 8 15.24 53.57 65.51
C VAL A 8 14.32 52.55 64.85
N LEU A 9 13.76 52.90 63.69
CA LEU A 9 12.98 52.01 62.83
C LEU A 9 13.94 51.30 61.84
N ILE A 10 14.08 49.98 61.97
CA ILE A 10 14.77 49.13 61.00
C ILE A 10 13.72 48.59 60.02
N PRO A 11 13.80 48.86 58.71
CA PRO A 11 12.88 48.25 57.75
C PRO A 11 13.30 46.80 57.48
N VAL A 12 12.43 45.85 57.87
CA VAL A 12 12.55 44.45 57.46
C VAL A 12 11.98 44.34 56.03
N VAL A 13 12.84 44.18 55.04
CA VAL A 13 12.45 43.89 53.66
C VAL A 13 12.16 42.39 53.55
N PHE A 14 10.88 42.03 53.41
CA PHE A 14 10.48 40.68 53.01
C PHE A 14 10.68 40.52 51.50
N VAL A 15 11.73 39.79 51.10
CA VAL A 15 11.86 39.28 49.73
C VAL A 15 10.89 38.10 49.60
N VAL A 16 9.71 38.35 49.03
CA VAL A 16 8.82 37.26 48.59
C VAL A 16 9.39 36.74 47.28
N ALA A 17 10.07 35.59 47.34
CA ALA A 17 10.38 34.82 46.13
C ALA A 17 9.06 34.32 45.54
N ALA A 18 8.58 34.99 44.50
CA ALA A 18 7.50 34.49 43.66
C ALA A 18 8.00 33.25 42.93
N GLY A 19 7.87 32.09 43.56
CA GLY A 19 8.03 30.82 42.89
C GLY A 19 6.99 30.76 41.76
N CYS A 20 7.45 30.80 40.51
CA CYS A 20 6.62 30.44 39.37
C CYS A 20 6.18 29.00 39.57
N ILE A 21 4.95 28.80 40.07
CA ILE A 21 4.29 27.51 40.04
C ILE A 21 3.95 27.27 38.56
N THR A 22 4.85 26.62 37.85
CA THR A 22 4.52 26.05 36.56
C THR A 22 3.54 24.93 36.82
N LEU A 23 2.27 25.15 36.47
CA LEU A 23 1.26 24.10 36.40
C LEU A 23 1.78 23.05 35.41
N ARG A 24 2.43 22.01 35.91
CA ARG A 24 2.78 20.83 35.11
C ARG A 24 1.46 20.16 34.73
N HIS A 25 1.15 20.18 33.45
CA HIS A 25 0.05 19.40 32.91
C HIS A 25 0.34 17.92 33.18
N ALA A 26 -0.70 17.16 33.51
CA ALA A 26 -0.55 15.72 33.68
C ALA A 26 0.03 15.09 32.40
N PRO A 27 0.95 14.10 32.51
CA PRO A 27 1.48 13.42 31.36
C PRO A 27 0.35 12.83 30.49
N ALA A 28 0.43 13.04 29.19
CA ALA A 28 -0.58 12.58 28.23
C ALA A 28 0.07 12.06 26.95
N LEU A 29 -0.50 10.98 26.41
CA LEU A 29 -0.21 10.42 25.09
C LEU A 29 -1.41 10.72 24.21
N SER A 30 -1.15 11.24 23.01
CA SER A 30 -2.17 11.52 22.01
C SER A 30 -1.78 10.86 20.68
N VAL A 31 -2.66 10.02 20.17
CA VAL A 31 -2.63 9.45 18.83
C VAL A 31 -3.84 10.00 18.08
N THR A 32 -3.60 10.87 17.10
CA THR A 32 -4.65 11.67 16.48
C THR A 32 -4.62 11.56 14.95
N PRO A 33 -5.76 11.23 14.31
CA PRO A 33 -6.99 10.73 14.94
C PRO A 33 -6.78 9.32 15.53
N SER A 34 -7.60 8.94 16.52
CA SER A 34 -7.54 7.59 17.13
C SER A 34 -8.26 6.52 16.32
N VAL A 35 -9.09 6.94 15.37
CA VAL A 35 -9.74 6.11 14.35
C VAL A 35 -9.44 6.78 13.01
N VAL A 36 -8.81 6.05 12.09
CA VAL A 36 -8.31 6.60 10.83
C VAL A 36 -8.55 5.64 9.68
N LEU A 37 -8.83 6.16 8.48
CA LEU A 37 -8.82 5.35 7.27
C LEU A 37 -7.38 5.03 6.87
N SER A 38 -7.12 3.81 6.39
CA SER A 38 -5.79 3.41 5.97
C SER A 38 -5.27 4.32 4.85
N GLY A 39 -4.00 4.74 4.96
CA GLY A 39 -3.36 5.70 4.09
C GLY A 39 -3.50 7.17 4.53
N ASP A 40 -4.44 7.50 5.43
CA ASP A 40 -4.56 8.85 5.99
C ASP A 40 -3.59 9.06 7.16
N PRO A 41 -3.11 10.30 7.39
CA PRO A 41 -2.05 10.59 8.35
C PRO A 41 -2.46 10.42 9.82
N VAL A 42 -1.47 10.03 10.64
CA VAL A 42 -1.60 9.90 12.09
C VAL A 42 -0.46 10.66 12.76
N SER A 43 -0.80 11.47 13.77
CA SER A 43 0.17 12.18 14.60
C SER A 43 0.25 11.55 15.99
N ILE A 44 1.46 11.41 16.51
CA ILE A 44 1.73 10.94 17.88
C ILE A 44 2.36 12.08 18.67
N ALA A 45 1.90 12.31 19.89
CA ALA A 45 2.49 13.29 20.80
C ALA A 45 2.48 12.77 22.23
N VAL A 46 3.58 12.96 22.96
CA VAL A 46 3.63 12.81 24.42
C VAL A 46 3.89 14.18 25.01
N THR A 47 3.07 14.61 25.97
CA THR A 47 3.19 15.92 26.63
C THR A 47 3.11 15.78 28.14
N GLY A 48 3.48 16.82 28.88
CA GLY A 48 3.38 16.85 30.34
C GLY A 48 4.43 16.00 31.07
N VAL A 49 5.46 15.51 30.36
CA VAL A 49 6.59 14.78 30.95
C VAL A 49 7.65 15.75 31.46
N ALA A 50 8.60 15.29 32.28
CA ALA A 50 9.67 16.16 32.76
C ALA A 50 10.60 16.57 31.59
N PRO A 51 11.01 17.85 31.48
CA PRO A 51 11.99 18.25 30.47
C PRO A 51 13.29 17.45 30.59
N GLY A 52 13.81 16.95 29.46
CA GLY A 52 14.99 16.10 29.41
C GLY A 52 14.76 14.63 29.80
N ASP A 53 13.54 14.24 30.17
CA ASP A 53 13.20 12.84 30.48
C ASP A 53 13.30 11.97 29.21
N ARG A 54 13.71 10.72 29.39
CA ARG A 54 13.78 9.73 28.32
C ARG A 54 12.41 9.07 28.18
N VAL A 55 11.82 9.18 27.00
CA VAL A 55 10.49 8.65 26.70
C VAL A 55 10.62 7.55 25.65
N ARG A 56 10.30 6.32 26.01
CA ARG A 56 10.17 5.21 25.07
C ARG A 56 8.73 5.13 24.58
N ILE A 57 8.54 5.15 23.27
CA ILE A 57 7.27 4.89 22.60
C ILE A 57 7.37 3.53 21.91
N ASP A 58 6.41 2.64 22.17
CA ASP A 58 6.29 1.34 21.49
C ASP A 58 5.01 1.30 20.67
N ALA A 59 5.07 0.69 19.50
CA ALA A 59 3.89 0.29 18.73
C ALA A 59 3.81 -1.24 18.65
N VAL A 60 2.61 -1.77 18.87
CA VAL A 60 2.33 -3.21 18.79
C VAL A 60 1.08 -3.42 17.96
N GLN A 61 1.18 -4.24 16.92
CA GLN A 61 0.06 -4.62 16.07
C GLN A 61 -0.07 -6.14 16.07
N GLU A 62 -1.22 -6.63 16.53
CA GLU A 62 -1.56 -8.05 16.39
C GLU A 62 -2.01 -8.31 14.94
N VAL A 63 -1.42 -9.33 14.32
CA VAL A 63 -1.81 -9.81 12.99
C VAL A 63 -2.08 -11.31 13.08
N ARG A 64 -2.65 -11.90 12.03
CA ARG A 64 -2.94 -13.33 12.05
C ARG A 64 -1.63 -14.13 12.24
N ASN A 65 -1.57 -14.89 13.34
CA ASN A 65 -0.43 -15.76 13.70
C ASN A 65 0.91 -15.03 13.94
N SER A 66 0.91 -13.73 14.26
CA SER A 66 2.14 -12.99 14.58
C SER A 66 1.81 -11.69 15.31
N THR A 67 2.81 -11.12 15.98
CA THR A 67 2.74 -9.77 16.54
C THR A 67 3.85 -8.91 15.94
N LEU A 68 3.47 -7.81 15.29
CA LEU A 68 4.43 -6.82 14.81
C LEU A 68 4.75 -5.81 15.91
N ARG A 69 6.02 -5.45 16.04
CA ARG A 69 6.51 -4.55 17.09
C ARG A 69 7.50 -3.55 16.53
N SER A 70 7.43 -2.32 17.05
CA SER A 70 8.43 -1.29 16.82
C SER A 70 8.59 -0.46 18.09
N TYR A 71 9.69 0.29 18.17
CA TYR A 71 9.89 1.27 19.23
C TYR A 71 10.81 2.41 18.81
N ALA A 72 10.70 3.53 19.52
CA ALA A 72 11.63 4.64 19.49
C ALA A 72 11.73 5.30 20.87
N VAL A 73 12.93 5.73 21.23
CA VAL A 73 13.24 6.45 22.47
C VAL A 73 13.61 7.87 22.10
N PHE A 74 13.04 8.84 22.81
CA PHE A 74 13.25 10.26 22.62
C PHE A 74 13.68 10.93 23.93
N VAL A 75 14.16 12.17 23.82
CA VAL A 75 14.39 13.05 24.97
C VAL A 75 13.35 14.17 24.91
N ALA A 76 12.61 14.38 26.00
CA ALA A 76 11.59 15.42 26.07
C ALA A 76 12.20 16.81 25.96
N ASP A 77 11.55 17.70 25.19
CA ASP A 77 12.00 19.08 25.02
C ASP A 77 11.88 19.92 26.30
N ARG A 78 12.27 21.20 26.24
CA ARG A 78 12.19 22.13 27.38
C ARG A 78 10.75 22.35 27.89
N GLN A 79 9.76 22.04 27.07
CA GLN A 79 8.34 22.14 27.40
C GLN A 79 7.77 20.79 27.88
N GLY A 80 8.58 19.74 27.98
CA GLY A 80 8.12 18.41 28.40
C GLY A 80 7.32 17.69 27.32
N ARG A 81 7.72 17.84 26.05
CA ARG A 81 7.05 17.22 24.90
C ARG A 81 7.98 16.29 24.12
N VAL A 82 7.40 15.23 23.56
CA VAL A 82 7.99 14.37 22.55
C VAL A 82 7.03 14.30 21.37
N LEU A 83 7.53 14.70 20.19
CA LEU A 83 6.81 14.81 18.94
C LEU A 83 7.64 14.09 17.86
N PRO A 84 7.34 12.84 17.46
CA PRO A 84 8.15 12.07 16.51
C PRO A 84 8.31 12.71 15.13
N ASP A 85 7.42 13.63 14.77
CA ASP A 85 7.44 14.44 13.54
C ASP A 85 8.38 15.67 13.63
N VAL A 86 8.89 15.99 14.82
CA VAL A 86 9.78 17.14 15.06
C VAL A 86 11.10 16.71 15.71
N HIS A 87 11.06 15.77 16.64
CA HIS A 87 12.20 15.35 17.44
C HIS A 87 12.81 14.07 16.88
N ALA A 88 14.13 14.07 16.73
CA ALA A 88 14.85 12.86 16.38
C ALA A 88 14.87 11.91 17.57
N LEU A 89 14.70 10.61 17.30
CA LEU A 89 14.93 9.57 18.31
C LEU A 89 16.42 9.47 18.68
N VAL A 90 16.70 8.96 19.87
CA VAL A 90 18.06 8.65 20.34
C VAL A 90 18.40 7.16 20.23
N GLU A 91 17.38 6.30 20.17
CA GLU A 91 17.49 4.85 20.04
C GLU A 91 16.15 4.30 19.51
N GLY A 92 16.16 3.29 18.63
CA GLY A 92 14.91 2.76 18.10
C GLY A 92 15.07 1.78 16.94
N THR A 93 13.92 1.42 16.38
CA THR A 93 13.77 0.55 15.19
C THR A 93 13.88 1.30 13.86
N TYR A 94 13.96 2.62 13.89
CA TYR A 94 14.23 3.50 12.75
C TYR A 94 15.18 4.62 13.20
N GLY A 95 15.57 5.51 12.28
CA GLY A 95 16.48 6.64 12.56
C GLY A 95 15.91 7.99 12.13
N GLY A 96 16.41 9.07 12.74
CA GLY A 96 16.10 10.44 12.34
C GLY A 96 14.76 10.99 12.86
N VAL A 97 14.24 12.00 12.17
CA VAL A 97 12.89 12.55 12.38
C VAL A 97 11.98 11.92 11.33
N ASP A 98 11.07 11.06 11.77
CA ASP A 98 10.16 10.36 10.87
C ASP A 98 8.80 10.12 11.56
N PRO A 99 7.74 10.83 11.15
CA PRO A 99 6.41 10.64 11.74
C PRO A 99 5.87 9.23 11.55
N GLN A 100 6.33 8.52 10.52
CA GLN A 100 5.83 7.19 10.16
C GLN A 100 6.72 6.08 10.68
N GLY A 101 7.87 6.43 11.26
CA GLY A 101 8.91 5.51 11.74
C GLY A 101 8.35 4.34 12.51
N LEU A 102 7.56 4.62 13.55
CA LEU A 102 6.93 3.61 14.39
C LEU A 102 5.98 2.66 13.62
N PHE A 103 5.47 3.06 12.48
CA PHE A 103 4.52 2.25 11.72
C PHE A 103 5.20 1.41 10.66
N TRP A 104 6.12 1.99 9.90
CA TRP A 104 6.79 1.24 8.83
C TRP A 104 7.79 0.23 9.39
N SER A 105 8.43 0.53 10.52
CA SER A 105 9.38 -0.37 11.20
C SER A 105 8.72 -1.41 12.11
N LEU A 106 7.40 -1.59 12.01
CA LEU A 106 6.68 -2.70 12.64
C LEU A 106 7.17 -4.02 12.04
N ALA A 107 8.01 -4.75 12.77
CA ALA A 107 8.57 -6.03 12.34
C ALA A 107 8.00 -7.20 13.16
N PRO A 108 7.82 -8.39 12.57
CA PRO A 108 7.44 -9.58 13.32
C PRO A 108 8.57 -10.05 14.25
N GLY A 109 8.26 -10.99 15.14
CA GLY A 109 9.31 -11.74 15.84
C GLY A 109 10.18 -12.58 14.89
N PRO A 110 11.38 -13.02 15.30
CA PRO A 110 12.35 -13.70 14.43
C PRO A 110 11.88 -15.02 13.77
N VAL A 111 10.81 -15.62 14.29
CA VAL A 111 10.30 -16.94 13.87
C VAL A 111 8.86 -16.84 13.33
N GLU A 112 8.35 -15.63 13.15
CA GLU A 112 6.96 -15.39 12.78
C GLU A 112 6.83 -15.04 11.30
N HIS A 113 5.87 -15.70 10.63
CA HIS A 113 5.63 -15.52 9.20
C HIS A 113 4.19 -15.08 8.90
N PRO A 114 3.77 -13.86 9.28
CA PRO A 114 2.42 -13.42 8.98
C PRO A 114 2.24 -13.19 7.49
N ASP A 115 1.04 -13.53 7.04
CA ASP A 115 0.48 -13.03 5.79
C ASP A 115 0.08 -11.57 5.99
N VAL A 116 0.67 -10.67 5.22
CA VAL A 116 0.44 -9.22 5.30
C VAL A 116 -0.57 -8.71 4.26
N PHE A 117 -1.17 -9.62 3.49
CA PHE A 117 -2.20 -9.33 2.50
C PHE A 117 -3.56 -9.78 3.01
N SER A 118 -4.21 -8.89 3.75
CA SER A 118 -5.56 -9.09 4.24
C SER A 118 -6.58 -8.98 3.11
N ARG A 119 -7.34 -10.05 2.86
CA ARG A 119 -8.51 -10.06 1.97
C ARG A 119 -9.79 -9.57 2.64
N THR A 120 -9.70 -9.07 3.87
CA THR A 120 -10.85 -8.57 4.65
C THR A 120 -10.83 -7.05 4.74
N THR A 121 -12.01 -6.45 4.86
CA THR A 121 -12.21 -5.04 5.19
C THR A 121 -12.19 -4.76 6.70
N ALA A 122 -11.92 -5.78 7.52
CA ALA A 122 -11.82 -5.62 8.97
C ALA A 122 -10.74 -4.58 9.33
N PRO A 123 -11.00 -3.74 10.34
CA PRO A 123 -9.99 -2.81 10.83
C PRO A 123 -8.83 -3.56 11.48
N SER A 124 -7.65 -2.95 11.44
CA SER A 124 -6.50 -3.36 12.26
C SER A 124 -6.33 -2.41 13.44
N PHE A 125 -5.71 -2.90 14.51
CA PHE A 125 -5.51 -2.14 15.75
C PHE A 125 -4.03 -2.09 16.09
N ILE A 126 -3.54 -0.89 16.39
CA ILE A 126 -2.15 -0.67 16.82
C ILE A 126 -2.20 -0.05 18.21
N THR A 127 -1.63 -0.74 19.19
CA THR A 127 -1.45 -0.20 20.53
C THR A 127 -0.18 0.62 20.57
N ILE A 128 -0.31 1.92 20.85
CA ILE A 128 0.81 2.83 21.07
C ILE A 128 0.94 3.05 22.57
N SER A 129 2.12 2.81 23.13
CA SER A 129 2.38 3.05 24.55
C SER A 129 3.59 3.95 24.74
N ALA A 130 3.55 4.83 25.74
CA ALA A 130 4.65 5.71 26.11
C ALA A 130 5.06 5.45 27.56
N ARG A 131 6.35 5.21 27.80
CA ARG A 131 6.94 4.97 29.11
C ARG A 131 8.09 5.93 29.37
N THR A 132 8.14 6.51 30.56
CA THR A 132 9.26 7.35 30.99
C THR A 132 10.08 6.66 32.09
N GLU A 133 11.34 7.07 32.25
CA GLU A 133 12.16 6.61 33.38
C GLU A 133 11.60 7.08 34.73
N SER A 134 10.87 8.20 34.73
CA SER A 134 10.15 8.73 35.88
C SER A 134 8.88 7.95 36.27
N GLY A 135 8.56 6.86 35.56
CA GLY A 135 7.48 5.93 35.91
C GLY A 135 6.12 6.26 35.29
N VAL A 136 6.04 7.22 34.36
CA VAL A 136 4.83 7.45 33.56
C VAL A 136 4.64 6.26 32.62
N ASN A 137 3.41 5.74 32.54
CA ASN A 137 3.02 4.70 31.60
C ASN A 137 1.65 5.04 31.01
N LEU A 138 1.60 5.29 29.71
CA LEU A 138 0.43 5.73 28.98
C LEU A 138 0.22 4.79 27.79
N SER A 139 -1.04 4.56 27.41
CA SER A 139 -1.38 3.71 26.27
C SER A 139 -2.61 4.25 25.55
N GLN A 140 -2.60 4.15 24.23
CA GLN A 140 -3.73 4.48 23.37
C GLN A 140 -3.79 3.48 22.20
N VAL A 141 -5.01 3.13 21.78
CA VAL A 141 -5.22 2.26 20.63
C VAL A 141 -5.58 3.12 19.42
N LEU A 142 -4.88 2.90 18.32
CA LEU A 142 -5.23 3.38 16.99
C LEU A 142 -6.04 2.31 16.26
N GLU A 143 -7.25 2.64 15.84
CA GLU A 143 -8.03 1.83 14.92
C GLU A 143 -7.78 2.30 13.48
N ARG A 144 -7.30 1.39 12.63
CA ARG A 144 -7.06 1.64 11.21
C ARG A 144 -8.08 0.90 10.38
N ARG A 145 -8.98 1.65 9.77
CA ARG A 145 -10.07 1.12 8.95
C ARG A 145 -9.65 0.98 7.50
N LEU A 146 -10.09 -0.08 6.84
CA LEU A 146 -10.07 -0.18 5.38
C LEU A 146 -11.36 0.33 4.76
N MET A 147 -12.44 0.38 5.55
CA MET A 147 -13.77 0.81 5.12
C MET A 147 -14.30 1.87 6.10
N GLY A 148 -14.61 3.05 5.58
CA GLY A 148 -15.16 4.17 6.34
C GLY A 148 -16.62 3.93 6.75
N ASP A 149 -17.07 4.71 7.73
CA ASP A 149 -18.48 4.70 8.14
C ASP A 149 -19.37 5.13 6.96
N GLY A 150 -20.48 4.43 6.75
CA GLY A 150 -21.42 4.72 5.66
C GLY A 150 -21.10 4.09 4.30
N VAL A 151 -19.97 3.39 4.15
CA VAL A 151 -19.68 2.59 2.95
C VAL A 151 -20.44 1.26 3.01
N PHE A 152 -21.13 0.91 1.92
CA PHE A 152 -21.87 -0.34 1.79
C PHE A 152 -21.05 -1.36 1.02
N ARG A 153 -20.85 -2.55 1.60
CA ARG A 153 -20.20 -3.70 0.97
C ARG A 153 -21.24 -4.64 0.38
N VAL A 154 -21.21 -4.87 -0.92
CA VAL A 154 -22.17 -5.71 -1.66
C VAL A 154 -21.40 -6.76 -2.45
N PRO A 155 -21.41 -8.05 -2.04
CA PRO A 155 -20.90 -9.12 -2.88
C PRO A 155 -21.65 -9.18 -4.22
N VAL A 156 -20.93 -9.41 -5.32
CA VAL A 156 -21.48 -9.47 -6.68
C VAL A 156 -21.08 -10.81 -7.31
N ASP A 157 -22.08 -11.50 -7.82
CA ASP A 157 -21.96 -12.76 -8.56
C ASP A 157 -23.09 -12.80 -9.61
N GLU A 158 -23.06 -11.85 -10.54
CA GLU A 158 -24.07 -11.68 -11.58
C GLU A 158 -23.47 -11.05 -12.84
N ALA A 159 -24.12 -11.25 -13.99
CA ALA A 159 -23.72 -10.66 -15.28
C ALA A 159 -22.24 -10.88 -15.67
N GLY A 160 -21.66 -12.03 -15.30
CA GLY A 160 -20.24 -12.35 -15.56
C GLY A 160 -19.26 -11.68 -14.61
N VAL A 161 -19.75 -10.93 -13.62
CA VAL A 161 -18.93 -10.23 -12.63
C VAL A 161 -18.90 -11.01 -11.32
N HIS A 162 -17.69 -11.33 -10.87
CA HIS A 162 -17.42 -11.95 -9.58
C HIS A 162 -16.56 -11.01 -8.73
N GLY A 163 -17.03 -10.62 -7.56
CA GLY A 163 -16.26 -9.72 -6.69
C GLY A 163 -17.09 -9.04 -5.62
N THR A 164 -16.65 -7.85 -5.22
CA THR A 164 -17.35 -7.05 -4.22
C THR A 164 -17.44 -5.60 -4.66
N LEU A 165 -18.68 -5.10 -4.76
CA LEU A 165 -18.99 -3.71 -5.01
C LEU A 165 -19.05 -2.96 -3.67
N PHE A 166 -18.31 -1.86 -3.58
CA PHE A 166 -18.40 -0.91 -2.48
C PHE A 166 -19.04 0.36 -2.96
N LEU A 167 -20.04 0.80 -2.21
CA LEU A 167 -20.80 2.00 -2.52
C LEU A 167 -20.54 3.06 -1.43
N PRO A 168 -20.20 4.30 -1.80
CA PRO A 168 -20.00 5.38 -0.84
C PRO A 168 -21.30 5.73 -0.13
N GLU A 169 -21.26 6.60 0.87
CA GLU A 169 -22.49 7.12 1.49
C GLU A 169 -23.33 7.93 0.49
N GLY A 170 -24.66 7.89 0.66
CA GLY A 170 -25.63 8.60 -0.18
C GLY A 170 -26.06 7.81 -1.42
N THR A 171 -26.81 8.46 -2.32
CA THR A 171 -27.39 7.82 -3.51
C THR A 171 -27.01 8.48 -4.84
N SER A 172 -26.38 9.66 -4.80
CA SER A 172 -25.97 10.38 -6.00
C SER A 172 -24.95 9.56 -6.81
N PRO A 173 -25.02 9.60 -8.16
CA PRO A 173 -24.02 8.98 -9.01
C PRO A 173 -22.61 9.48 -8.72
N ARG A 174 -21.63 8.57 -8.65
CA ARG A 174 -20.22 8.86 -8.40
C ARG A 174 -19.35 8.23 -9.49
N PRO A 175 -18.14 8.76 -9.73
CA PRO A 175 -17.14 8.06 -10.53
C PRO A 175 -16.87 6.67 -9.96
N ALA A 176 -16.54 5.73 -10.85
CA ALA A 176 -16.26 4.36 -10.47
C ALA A 176 -14.79 3.96 -10.63
N LEU A 177 -14.36 3.00 -9.83
CA LEU A 177 -13.01 2.43 -9.86
C LEU A 177 -13.08 0.90 -9.83
N ILE A 178 -12.59 0.25 -10.87
CA ILE A 178 -12.35 -1.19 -10.85
C ILE A 178 -10.97 -1.41 -10.22
N TYR A 179 -10.89 -2.24 -9.17
CA TYR A 179 -9.62 -2.64 -8.57
C TYR A 179 -9.30 -4.10 -8.93
N LEU A 180 -8.10 -4.32 -9.46
CA LEU A 180 -7.55 -5.62 -9.81
C LEU A 180 -6.36 -5.95 -8.89
N GLY A 181 -6.47 -7.07 -8.17
CA GLY A 181 -5.32 -7.68 -7.47
C GLY A 181 -4.27 -8.24 -8.43
N GLY A 182 -3.26 -8.92 -7.92
CA GLY A 182 -2.17 -9.54 -8.68
C GLY A 182 -2.29 -11.06 -8.81
N SER A 183 -1.14 -11.75 -8.69
CA SER A 183 -1.00 -13.21 -8.79
C SER A 183 -1.56 -13.97 -7.57
N GLU A 184 -1.96 -13.28 -6.51
CA GLU A 184 -2.56 -13.89 -5.31
C GLU A 184 -3.98 -14.44 -5.54
N GLY A 185 -4.67 -13.94 -6.56
CA GLY A 185 -6.06 -14.29 -6.89
C GLY A 185 -7.07 -13.96 -5.79
N GLY A 186 -8.31 -14.36 -6.00
CA GLY A 186 -9.38 -14.04 -5.05
C GLY A 186 -9.95 -12.63 -5.22
N VAL A 187 -10.73 -12.18 -4.23
CA VAL A 187 -11.29 -10.82 -4.17
C VAL A 187 -10.46 -9.98 -3.20
N ASN A 188 -9.76 -8.96 -3.71
CA ASN A 188 -8.94 -8.07 -2.90
C ASN A 188 -9.67 -6.76 -2.59
N GLU A 189 -10.22 -6.67 -1.39
CA GLU A 189 -11.20 -5.63 -1.04
C GLU A 189 -10.61 -4.35 -0.48
N GLY A 190 -9.41 -4.39 0.11
CA GLY A 190 -8.87 -3.30 0.93
C GLY A 190 -8.78 -1.96 0.20
N ILE A 191 -8.13 -1.92 -0.97
CA ILE A 191 -7.97 -0.69 -1.76
C ILE A 191 -9.32 -0.18 -2.28
N ALA A 192 -10.19 -1.08 -2.76
CA ALA A 192 -11.53 -0.73 -3.20
C ALA A 192 -12.34 -0.06 -2.07
N ALA A 193 -12.38 -0.67 -0.88
CA ALA A 193 -13.07 -0.12 0.28
C ALA A 193 -12.52 1.26 0.71
N ILE A 194 -11.20 1.47 0.63
CA ILE A 194 -10.58 2.77 0.94
C ILE A 194 -11.04 3.83 -0.08
N PHE A 195 -11.00 3.53 -1.38
CA PHE A 195 -11.47 4.47 -2.40
C PHE A 195 -12.98 4.70 -2.33
N ALA A 196 -13.78 3.71 -1.95
CA ALA A 196 -15.21 3.92 -1.69
C ALA A 196 -15.45 4.89 -0.53
N SER A 197 -14.62 4.81 0.51
CA SER A 197 -14.62 5.77 1.63
C SER A 197 -14.22 7.18 1.20
N LYS A 198 -13.55 7.32 0.05
CA LYS A 198 -13.14 8.59 -0.57
C LYS A 198 -14.12 9.05 -1.66
N GLY A 199 -15.29 8.43 -1.78
CA GLY A 199 -16.40 8.91 -2.61
C GLY A 199 -16.55 8.26 -3.99
N TYR A 200 -15.79 7.20 -4.28
CA TYR A 200 -15.91 6.43 -5.53
C TYR A 200 -16.89 5.25 -5.37
N VAL A 201 -17.57 4.84 -6.43
CA VAL A 201 -18.15 3.48 -6.48
C VAL A 201 -17.06 2.53 -6.89
N THR A 202 -16.70 1.54 -6.09
CA THR A 202 -15.54 0.69 -6.42
C THR A 202 -15.90 -0.76 -6.53
N LEU A 203 -15.35 -1.46 -7.52
CA LEU A 203 -15.52 -2.90 -7.68
C LEU A 203 -14.17 -3.58 -7.47
N ALA A 204 -14.02 -4.32 -6.38
CA ALA A 204 -12.94 -5.29 -6.22
C ALA A 204 -13.28 -6.52 -7.08
N LEU A 205 -12.68 -6.62 -8.26
CA LEU A 205 -12.99 -7.64 -9.25
C LEU A 205 -12.08 -8.86 -9.05
N ALA A 206 -12.68 -10.04 -8.90
CA ALA A 206 -11.96 -11.30 -9.04
C ALA A 206 -12.00 -11.77 -10.49
N TYR A 207 -10.90 -12.35 -10.95
CA TYR A 207 -10.78 -12.92 -12.29
C TYR A 207 -10.21 -14.36 -12.29
N PHE A 208 -9.73 -14.84 -11.15
CA PHE A 208 -9.36 -16.24 -10.89
C PHE A 208 -9.29 -16.52 -9.38
N GLY A 209 -9.17 -17.79 -8.99
CA GLY A 209 -8.95 -18.20 -7.61
C GLY A 209 -10.17 -18.05 -6.68
N VAL A 210 -11.39 -17.97 -7.27
CA VAL A 210 -12.67 -18.01 -6.55
C VAL A 210 -13.60 -19.05 -7.18
N PRO A 211 -14.59 -19.59 -6.44
CA PRO A 211 -15.59 -20.48 -7.02
C PRO A 211 -16.28 -19.85 -8.23
N GLY A 212 -16.44 -20.63 -9.31
CA GLY A 212 -17.04 -20.16 -10.57
C GLY A 212 -16.04 -19.57 -11.58
N LEU A 213 -14.83 -19.22 -11.13
CA LEU A 213 -13.74 -18.73 -11.99
C LEU A 213 -12.63 -19.78 -12.18
N PRO A 214 -11.75 -19.59 -13.18
CA PRO A 214 -10.52 -20.38 -13.28
C PRO A 214 -9.77 -20.42 -11.95
N GLN A 215 -9.19 -21.57 -11.60
CA GLN A 215 -8.48 -21.73 -10.32
C GLN A 215 -7.06 -21.14 -10.37
N GLU A 216 -6.47 -21.09 -11.55
CA GLU A 216 -5.10 -20.63 -11.79
C GLU A 216 -5.09 -19.44 -12.75
N LEU A 217 -4.00 -18.69 -12.77
CA LEU A 217 -3.81 -17.52 -13.64
C LEU A 217 -3.36 -17.97 -15.03
N VAL A 218 -4.24 -18.67 -15.77
CA VAL A 218 -3.93 -19.21 -17.09
C VAL A 218 -5.11 -18.98 -18.03
N GLY A 219 -4.86 -18.26 -19.13
CA GLY A 219 -5.85 -18.00 -20.17
C GLY A 219 -7.10 -17.27 -19.66
N ILE A 220 -6.95 -16.34 -18.71
CA ILE A 220 -8.08 -15.62 -18.13
C ILE A 220 -8.69 -14.67 -19.19
N PRO A 221 -10.01 -14.74 -19.46
CA PRO A 221 -10.65 -13.88 -20.45
C PRO A 221 -10.53 -12.39 -20.08
N VAL A 222 -10.05 -11.56 -21.01
CA VAL A 222 -10.08 -10.09 -20.83
C VAL A 222 -11.51 -9.55 -20.84
N GLU A 223 -12.47 -10.35 -21.30
CA GLU A 223 -13.90 -10.09 -21.26
C GLU A 223 -14.45 -9.90 -19.85
N THR A 224 -13.86 -10.48 -18.79
CA THR A 224 -14.37 -10.27 -17.43
C THR A 224 -14.20 -8.82 -16.95
N VAL A 225 -13.19 -8.09 -17.46
CA VAL A 225 -13.11 -6.63 -17.24
C VAL A 225 -14.17 -5.89 -18.07
N GLY A 226 -14.46 -6.35 -19.29
CA GLY A 226 -15.55 -5.80 -20.11
C GLY A 226 -16.92 -5.96 -19.47
N ASP A 227 -17.19 -7.12 -18.84
CA ASP A 227 -18.39 -7.36 -18.05
C ASP A 227 -18.48 -6.43 -16.85
N ALA A 228 -17.36 -6.22 -16.14
CA ALA A 228 -17.29 -5.26 -15.03
C ALA A 228 -17.57 -3.81 -15.48
N VAL A 229 -17.03 -3.39 -16.62
CA VAL A 229 -17.31 -2.06 -17.21
C VAL A 229 -18.79 -1.91 -17.54
N ARG A 230 -19.40 -2.89 -18.23
CA ARG A 230 -20.84 -2.89 -18.56
C ARG A 230 -21.71 -2.86 -17.30
N PHE A 231 -21.39 -3.69 -16.33
CA PHE A 231 -22.07 -3.76 -15.04
C PHE A 231 -22.06 -2.40 -14.33
N LEU A 232 -20.90 -1.75 -14.24
CA LEU A 232 -20.77 -0.44 -13.60
C LEU A 232 -21.50 0.65 -14.37
N ASN A 233 -21.39 0.70 -15.70
CA ASN A 233 -22.09 1.71 -16.52
C ASN A 233 -23.62 1.62 -16.38
N HIS A 234 -24.17 0.43 -16.15
CA HIS A 234 -25.62 0.26 -15.91
C HIS A 234 -26.03 0.47 -14.45
N HIS A 235 -25.09 0.59 -13.52
CA HIS A 235 -25.41 0.73 -12.11
C HIS A 235 -25.88 2.16 -11.80
N PRO A 236 -27.05 2.37 -11.16
CA PRO A 236 -27.67 3.69 -11.00
C PRO A 236 -26.87 4.67 -10.12
N ARG A 237 -25.88 4.16 -9.38
CA ARG A 237 -24.97 4.97 -8.55
C ARG A 237 -23.64 5.30 -9.22
N VAL A 238 -23.43 4.88 -10.47
CA VAL A 238 -22.23 5.20 -11.23
C VAL A 238 -22.53 6.34 -12.18
N LYS A 239 -21.63 7.32 -12.22
CA LYS A 239 -21.68 8.40 -13.22
C LYS A 239 -21.17 7.80 -14.54
N GLU A 240 -22.04 7.79 -15.54
CA GLU A 240 -21.73 7.31 -16.90
C GLU A 240 -20.43 7.93 -17.41
N ASP A 241 -19.61 7.14 -18.11
CA ASP A 241 -18.31 7.55 -18.69
C ASP A 241 -17.27 8.03 -17.66
N HIS A 242 -17.37 7.64 -16.39
CA HIS A 242 -16.40 8.00 -15.35
C HIS A 242 -15.86 6.75 -14.63
N ILE A 243 -15.36 5.77 -15.39
CA ILE A 243 -14.74 4.55 -14.85
C ILE A 243 -13.22 4.66 -14.98
N ALA A 244 -12.52 4.47 -13.86
CA ALA A 244 -11.08 4.20 -13.86
C ALA A 244 -10.81 2.73 -13.53
N ILE A 245 -9.61 2.26 -13.87
CA ILE A 245 -9.10 0.96 -13.44
C ILE A 245 -7.78 1.13 -12.70
N TYR A 246 -7.65 0.46 -11.55
CA TYR A 246 -6.43 0.35 -10.78
C TYR A 246 -6.05 -1.13 -10.77
N GLY A 247 -4.86 -1.46 -11.30
CA GLY A 247 -4.28 -2.79 -11.17
C GLY A 247 -2.94 -2.78 -10.44
N ALA A 248 -2.62 -3.87 -9.74
CA ALA A 248 -1.30 -4.12 -9.17
C ALA A 248 -0.68 -5.42 -9.71
N SER A 249 0.61 -5.44 -10.03
CA SER A 249 1.33 -6.61 -10.54
C SER A 249 0.65 -7.20 -11.80
N LYS A 250 0.27 -8.48 -11.80
CA LYS A 250 -0.56 -9.09 -12.86
C LYS A 250 -1.88 -8.37 -13.11
N GLY A 251 -2.48 -7.75 -12.10
CA GLY A 251 -3.62 -6.85 -12.27
C GLY A 251 -3.27 -5.58 -13.01
N ALA A 252 -2.05 -5.06 -12.87
CA ALA A 252 -1.57 -3.90 -13.63
C ALA A 252 -1.36 -4.26 -15.11
N GLU A 253 -0.82 -5.45 -15.38
CA GLU A 253 -0.76 -6.04 -16.73
C GLU A 253 -2.17 -6.14 -17.35
N LEU A 254 -3.13 -6.72 -16.62
CA LEU A 254 -4.53 -6.83 -17.05
C LEU A 254 -5.21 -5.46 -17.19
N ALA A 255 -4.93 -4.50 -16.31
CA ALA A 255 -5.52 -3.15 -16.36
C ALA A 255 -5.09 -2.40 -17.62
N LEU A 256 -3.78 -2.38 -17.91
CA LEU A 256 -3.23 -1.77 -19.12
C LEU A 256 -3.80 -2.46 -20.37
N LEU A 257 -3.78 -3.79 -20.40
CA LEU A 257 -4.30 -4.59 -21.50
C LEU A 257 -5.79 -4.32 -21.75
N SER A 258 -6.62 -4.36 -20.71
CA SER A 258 -8.07 -4.16 -20.82
C SER A 258 -8.41 -2.74 -21.26
N ALA A 259 -7.67 -1.73 -20.79
CA ALA A 259 -7.89 -0.34 -21.17
C ALA A 259 -7.63 -0.06 -22.66
N THR A 260 -6.87 -0.93 -23.38
CA THR A 260 -6.74 -0.83 -24.85
C THR A 260 -7.95 -1.39 -25.61
N ARG A 261 -8.90 -2.04 -24.92
CA ARG A 261 -10.07 -2.74 -25.49
C ARG A 261 -11.38 -2.08 -25.12
N TYR A 262 -11.46 -1.46 -23.95
CA TYR A 262 -12.66 -0.84 -23.41
C TYR A 262 -12.49 0.68 -23.27
N PRO A 263 -12.84 1.47 -24.31
CA PRO A 263 -12.64 2.93 -24.31
C PRO A 263 -13.47 3.67 -23.24
N GLU A 264 -14.41 3.00 -22.59
CA GLU A 264 -15.16 3.50 -21.43
C GLU A 264 -14.28 3.63 -20.17
N VAL A 265 -13.12 2.95 -20.13
CA VAL A 265 -12.10 3.14 -19.10
C VAL A 265 -11.37 4.46 -19.39
N ARG A 266 -11.65 5.47 -18.56
CA ARG A 266 -11.16 6.85 -18.73
C ARG A 266 -9.87 7.17 -17.99
N ALA A 267 -9.36 6.26 -17.16
CA ALA A 267 -8.08 6.43 -16.48
C ALA A 267 -7.52 5.08 -16.03
N VAL A 268 -6.18 4.95 -16.05
CA VAL A 268 -5.48 3.74 -15.60
C VAL A 268 -4.47 4.08 -14.51
N VAL A 269 -4.50 3.37 -13.40
CA VAL A 269 -3.41 3.33 -12.41
C VAL A 269 -2.80 1.93 -12.43
N ALA A 270 -1.52 1.83 -12.76
CA ALA A 270 -0.80 0.57 -12.89
C ALA A 270 0.37 0.54 -11.89
N ASN A 271 0.24 -0.26 -10.84
CA ASN A 271 1.24 -0.41 -9.78
C ASN A 271 2.12 -1.63 -10.05
N SER A 272 3.42 -1.39 -10.24
CA SER A 272 4.41 -2.34 -10.76
C SER A 272 3.95 -2.98 -12.07
N PRO A 273 3.80 -2.17 -13.14
CA PRO A 273 3.26 -2.62 -14.41
C PRO A 273 4.22 -3.53 -15.18
N SER A 274 3.65 -4.30 -16.10
CA SER A 274 4.38 -4.96 -17.19
C SER A 274 4.14 -4.24 -18.53
N SER A 275 5.17 -4.14 -19.37
CA SER A 275 5.08 -3.61 -20.74
C SER A 275 4.57 -4.65 -21.76
N VAL A 276 4.56 -5.93 -21.38
CA VAL A 276 4.19 -7.08 -22.21
C VAL A 276 3.18 -7.97 -21.50
N VAL A 277 2.47 -8.80 -22.27
CA VAL A 277 1.74 -9.93 -21.70
C VAL A 277 2.72 -11.06 -21.40
N PHE A 278 2.76 -11.52 -20.16
CA PHE A 278 3.60 -12.65 -19.76
C PHE A 278 2.81 -13.96 -19.74
N GLN A 279 3.55 -15.07 -19.76
CA GLN A 279 3.02 -16.41 -19.47
C GLN A 279 2.18 -16.42 -18.18
N GLY A 280 1.14 -17.25 -18.18
CA GLY A 280 0.31 -17.54 -17.02
C GLY A 280 1.06 -18.33 -15.94
N ILE A 281 0.49 -18.32 -14.74
CA ILE A 281 1.03 -19.01 -13.57
C ILE A 281 0.19 -20.26 -13.33
N SER A 282 0.78 -21.42 -13.62
CA SER A 282 0.19 -22.76 -13.52
C SER A 282 0.92 -23.58 -12.47
N MET A 283 0.21 -24.42 -11.72
CA MET A 283 0.84 -25.48 -10.90
C MET A 283 1.13 -26.73 -11.73
N ASP A 284 0.48 -26.89 -12.89
CA ASP A 284 0.80 -27.91 -13.88
C ASP A 284 1.76 -27.36 -14.93
N TRP A 285 3.04 -27.59 -14.70
CA TRP A 285 4.13 -27.19 -15.60
C TRP A 285 4.24 -28.10 -16.83
N SER A 286 3.54 -29.24 -16.85
CA SER A 286 3.57 -30.19 -17.98
C SER A 286 2.67 -29.78 -19.15
N ALA A 287 1.69 -28.91 -18.90
CA ALA A 287 0.71 -28.45 -19.88
C ALA A 287 1.28 -27.53 -20.99
N GLY A 288 2.57 -27.20 -20.91
CA GLY A 288 3.24 -26.25 -21.82
C GLY A 288 2.91 -24.78 -21.51
N PRO A 289 3.64 -23.84 -22.12
CA PRO A 289 3.45 -22.42 -21.85
C PRO A 289 2.11 -21.94 -22.41
N ARG A 290 1.34 -21.25 -21.57
CA ARG A 290 0.07 -20.60 -21.94
C ARG A 290 0.07 -19.16 -21.48
N SER A 291 -0.70 -18.32 -22.16
CA SER A 291 -0.81 -16.90 -21.81
C SER A 291 -1.47 -16.71 -20.44
N SER A 292 -1.16 -15.59 -19.76
CA SER A 292 -1.96 -15.17 -18.61
C SER A 292 -3.41 -14.86 -19.03
N TRP A 293 -3.58 -14.36 -20.26
CA TRP A 293 -4.84 -13.79 -20.73
C TRP A 293 -5.32 -14.46 -22.02
N SER A 294 -6.63 -14.55 -22.16
CA SER A 294 -7.28 -14.98 -23.39
C SER A 294 -8.24 -13.91 -23.90
N GLU A 295 -8.57 -13.99 -25.19
CA GLU A 295 -9.58 -13.19 -25.85
C GLU A 295 -10.33 -14.08 -26.83
N ASN A 296 -11.66 -14.05 -26.78
CA ASN A 296 -12.55 -14.92 -27.54
C ASN A 296 -12.18 -16.41 -27.42
N GLY A 297 -11.76 -16.83 -26.22
CA GLY A 297 -11.39 -18.22 -25.91
C GLY A 297 -10.02 -18.67 -26.44
N SER A 298 -9.22 -17.76 -27.01
CA SER A 298 -7.86 -18.05 -27.49
C SER A 298 -6.82 -17.29 -26.68
N ASP A 299 -5.65 -17.91 -26.45
CA ASP A 299 -4.54 -17.26 -25.74
C ASP A 299 -4.06 -16.02 -26.51
N LEU A 300 -3.88 -14.90 -25.80
CA LEU A 300 -3.22 -13.71 -26.37
C LEU A 300 -1.72 -13.97 -26.51
N SER A 301 -1.07 -13.33 -27.49
CA SER A 301 0.39 -13.34 -27.62
C SER A 301 1.07 -12.96 -26.31
N PHE A 302 2.07 -13.74 -25.91
CA PHE A 302 2.70 -13.62 -24.60
C PHE A 302 4.19 -13.96 -24.65
N VAL A 303 4.94 -13.48 -23.66
CA VAL A 303 6.34 -13.85 -23.46
C VAL A 303 6.41 -15.12 -22.60
N PRO A 304 6.88 -16.26 -23.14
CA PRO A 304 7.00 -17.52 -22.39
C PRO A 304 8.21 -17.50 -21.45
N PHE A 305 8.13 -18.22 -20.34
CA PHE A 305 9.28 -18.47 -19.47
C PHE A 305 10.24 -19.48 -20.13
N ILE A 306 11.54 -19.26 -19.96
CA ILE A 306 12.61 -20.05 -20.61
C ILE A 306 13.37 -20.87 -19.56
N TRP A 307 13.42 -22.19 -19.77
CA TRP A 307 14.02 -23.16 -18.87
C TRP A 307 15.05 -24.02 -19.59
N TYR A 308 16.22 -24.25 -18.98
CA TYR A 308 17.32 -25.03 -19.55
C TYR A 308 17.46 -26.42 -18.92
N GLY A 309 16.34 -27.14 -18.78
CA GLY A 309 16.29 -28.47 -18.17
C GLY A 309 16.22 -28.43 -16.64
N GLU A 310 16.36 -29.59 -16.00
CA GLU A 310 16.16 -29.75 -14.54
C GLU A 310 17.26 -29.08 -13.70
N ASP A 311 18.48 -28.95 -14.24
CA ASP A 311 19.63 -28.34 -13.57
C ASP A 311 19.68 -26.80 -13.73
N ASP A 312 18.60 -26.18 -14.21
CA ASP A 312 18.53 -24.72 -14.38
C ASP A 312 18.71 -24.00 -13.03
N PRO A 313 19.68 -23.08 -12.89
CA PRO A 313 19.92 -22.40 -11.62
C PRO A 313 18.70 -21.67 -11.05
N ILE A 314 17.79 -21.17 -11.89
CA ILE A 314 16.57 -20.51 -11.43
C ILE A 314 15.64 -21.55 -10.79
N LEU A 315 15.43 -22.70 -11.43
CA LEU A 315 14.59 -23.78 -10.91
C LEU A 315 15.17 -24.38 -9.64
N VAL A 316 16.49 -24.58 -9.58
CA VAL A 316 17.18 -25.06 -8.38
C VAL A 316 16.97 -24.09 -7.21
N SER A 317 17.19 -22.79 -7.42
CA SER A 317 17.00 -21.78 -6.36
C SER A 317 15.55 -21.68 -5.88
N MET A 318 14.58 -21.83 -6.79
CA MET A 318 13.16 -21.86 -6.46
C MET A 318 12.83 -23.08 -5.60
N GLY A 319 13.35 -24.25 -5.97
CA GLY A 319 13.17 -25.50 -5.22
C GLY A 319 13.77 -25.44 -3.82
N GLU A 320 14.96 -24.87 -3.67
CA GLU A 320 15.60 -24.66 -2.36
C GLU A 320 14.77 -23.72 -1.47
N ALA A 321 14.28 -22.61 -2.03
CA ALA A 321 13.44 -21.68 -1.29
C ALA A 321 12.12 -22.31 -0.85
N ALA A 322 11.48 -23.09 -1.72
CA ALA A 322 10.26 -23.84 -1.41
C ALA A 322 10.48 -24.85 -0.28
N GLN A 323 11.58 -25.62 -0.32
CA GLN A 323 11.93 -26.60 0.72
C GLN A 323 12.20 -25.94 2.07
N ASN A 324 12.81 -24.75 2.06
CA ASN A 324 13.17 -24.01 3.27
C ASN A 324 12.04 -23.08 3.78
N GLY A 325 10.95 -22.91 3.02
CA GLY A 325 9.88 -21.97 3.35
C GLY A 325 10.35 -20.51 3.36
N THR A 326 11.35 -20.15 2.55
CA THR A 326 11.90 -18.80 2.47
C THR A 326 11.34 -18.02 1.28
N PRO A 327 11.21 -16.68 1.38
CA PRO A 327 10.84 -15.85 0.23
C PRO A 327 11.80 -16.05 -0.96
N TRP A 328 11.25 -16.05 -2.17
CA TRP A 328 11.99 -16.17 -3.42
C TRP A 328 11.57 -15.10 -4.42
N GLY A 329 12.54 -14.43 -5.04
CA GLY A 329 12.29 -13.41 -6.06
C GLY A 329 12.20 -14.03 -7.46
N THR A 330 11.15 -13.68 -8.20
CA THR A 330 10.92 -14.15 -9.58
C THR A 330 11.65 -13.32 -10.65
N LEU A 331 12.36 -12.24 -10.29
CA LEU A 331 12.98 -11.30 -11.22
C LEU A 331 13.82 -11.97 -12.31
N ALA A 332 14.72 -12.89 -11.91
CA ALA A 332 15.62 -13.55 -12.85
C ALA A 332 14.86 -14.38 -13.91
N MET A 333 13.69 -14.93 -13.55
CA MET A 333 12.82 -15.68 -14.46
C MET A 333 12.23 -14.75 -15.52
N TYR A 334 11.70 -13.59 -15.11
CA TYR A 334 11.12 -12.60 -16.01
C TYR A 334 12.19 -11.91 -16.89
N GLU A 335 13.34 -11.53 -16.32
CA GLU A 335 14.45 -10.94 -17.09
C GLU A 335 14.96 -11.89 -18.17
N ARG A 336 15.04 -13.20 -17.86
CA ARG A 336 15.42 -14.20 -18.85
C ARG A 336 14.39 -14.30 -19.96
N ALA A 337 13.10 -14.31 -19.63
CA ALA A 337 12.01 -14.36 -20.61
C ALA A 337 12.05 -13.15 -21.56
N LEU A 338 12.36 -11.96 -21.03
CA LEU A 338 12.49 -10.71 -21.79
C LEU A 338 13.66 -10.70 -22.78
N ALA A 339 14.56 -11.68 -22.75
CA ALA A 339 15.63 -11.81 -23.75
C ALA A 339 15.13 -12.33 -25.12
N ASP A 340 13.92 -12.89 -25.19
CA ASP A 340 13.28 -13.24 -26.47
C ASP A 340 12.62 -12.01 -27.10
N GLU A 341 13.41 -11.25 -27.86
CA GLU A 341 12.96 -10.01 -28.52
C GLU A 341 11.74 -10.22 -29.43
N ALA A 342 11.62 -11.39 -30.07
CA ALA A 342 10.50 -11.69 -30.95
C ALA A 342 9.21 -11.90 -30.14
N ALA A 343 9.29 -12.65 -29.05
CA ALA A 343 8.16 -12.82 -28.14
C ALA A 343 7.76 -11.48 -27.49
N VAL A 344 8.73 -10.68 -27.03
CA VAL A 344 8.51 -9.34 -26.46
C VAL A 344 7.80 -8.43 -27.46
N SER A 345 8.28 -8.35 -28.70
CA SER A 345 7.67 -7.52 -29.73
C SER A 345 6.22 -7.93 -30.01
N ASN A 346 5.91 -9.23 -30.02
CA ASN A 346 4.57 -9.74 -30.31
C ASN A 346 3.61 -9.58 -29.11
N ALA A 347 4.13 -9.61 -27.89
CA ALA A 347 3.36 -9.55 -26.65
C ALA A 347 3.27 -8.14 -26.04
N THR A 348 3.91 -7.14 -26.65
CA THR A 348 3.90 -5.75 -26.18
C THR A 348 2.47 -5.22 -26.09
N ILE A 349 2.10 -4.65 -24.94
CA ILE A 349 0.77 -4.08 -24.71
C ILE A 349 0.68 -2.74 -25.47
N PRO A 350 -0.32 -2.55 -26.36
CA PRO A 350 -0.46 -1.33 -27.16
C PRO A 350 -1.09 -0.19 -26.35
N VAL A 351 -0.38 0.28 -25.32
CA VAL A 351 -0.83 1.30 -24.37
C VAL A 351 -1.19 2.64 -25.01
N GLU A 352 -0.69 2.94 -26.20
CA GLU A 352 -1.05 4.13 -26.99
C GLU A 352 -2.53 4.17 -27.41
N ARG A 353 -3.24 3.03 -27.30
CA ARG A 353 -4.66 2.91 -27.63
C ARG A 353 -5.58 3.19 -26.43
N ILE A 354 -5.03 3.44 -25.25
CA ILE A 354 -5.82 3.72 -24.04
C ILE A 354 -6.56 5.06 -24.24
N ASN A 355 -7.82 5.14 -23.81
CA ASN A 355 -8.66 6.33 -23.96
C ASN A 355 -8.72 7.16 -22.66
N GLY A 356 -7.57 7.44 -22.07
CA GLY A 356 -7.46 8.16 -20.82
C GLY A 356 -6.02 8.25 -20.31
N PRO A 357 -5.71 9.15 -19.36
CA PRO A 357 -4.37 9.22 -18.80
C PRO A 357 -3.97 7.92 -18.09
N VAL A 358 -2.67 7.64 -18.12
CA VAL A 358 -2.04 6.50 -17.46
C VAL A 358 -1.10 6.97 -16.34
N LEU A 359 -1.29 6.45 -15.13
CA LEU A 359 -0.37 6.61 -14.01
C LEU A 359 0.35 5.28 -13.74
N LEU A 360 1.67 5.29 -13.88
CA LEU A 360 2.53 4.16 -13.54
C LEU A 360 3.22 4.39 -12.19
N LEU A 361 3.12 3.43 -11.28
CA LEU A 361 3.97 3.35 -10.09
C LEU A 361 4.97 2.22 -10.32
N SER A 362 6.26 2.49 -10.21
CA SER A 362 7.30 1.49 -10.46
C SER A 362 8.44 1.56 -9.45
N ALA A 363 9.20 0.48 -9.36
CA ALA A 363 10.14 0.28 -8.27
C ALA A 363 11.46 -0.34 -8.72
N GLY A 364 12.58 0.22 -8.26
CA GLY A 364 13.92 -0.15 -8.74
C GLY A 364 14.57 -1.33 -7.99
N LYS A 365 14.01 -1.71 -6.83
CA LYS A 365 14.37 -2.92 -6.05
C LYS A 365 13.23 -3.94 -6.08
N ASP A 366 12.44 -3.92 -7.15
CA ASP A 366 11.45 -4.95 -7.47
C ASP A 366 12.16 -6.28 -7.75
N THR A 367 11.85 -7.29 -6.95
CA THR A 367 12.41 -8.65 -7.06
C THR A 367 11.46 -9.62 -7.76
N VAL A 368 10.32 -9.15 -8.27
CA VAL A 368 9.36 -9.95 -9.03
C VAL A 368 9.62 -9.80 -10.52
N TRP A 369 9.66 -8.57 -11.03
CA TRP A 369 9.99 -8.29 -12.43
C TRP A 369 10.58 -6.87 -12.58
N PRO A 370 11.19 -6.51 -13.72
CA PRO A 370 11.88 -5.21 -13.82
C PRO A 370 10.88 -4.05 -14.05
N SER A 371 9.99 -3.76 -13.09
CA SER A 371 8.91 -2.77 -13.25
C SER A 371 9.40 -1.33 -13.54
N SER A 372 10.54 -0.91 -12.97
CA SER A 372 11.17 0.36 -13.34
C SER A 372 11.59 0.41 -14.81
N GLN A 373 12.05 -0.70 -15.39
CA GLN A 373 12.38 -0.76 -16.81
C GLN A 373 11.10 -0.76 -17.65
N MET A 374 10.16 -1.66 -17.36
CA MET A 374 8.93 -1.81 -18.13
C MET A 374 8.07 -0.54 -18.11
N SER A 375 8.02 0.18 -16.98
CA SER A 375 7.36 1.50 -16.93
C SER A 375 8.03 2.56 -17.81
N ARG A 376 9.37 2.52 -17.99
CA ARG A 376 10.03 3.41 -18.97
C ARG A 376 9.64 3.06 -20.39
N GLU A 377 9.56 1.78 -20.72
CA GLU A 377 9.15 1.30 -22.05
C GLU A 377 7.71 1.73 -22.36
N ILE A 378 6.80 1.60 -21.39
CA ILE A 378 5.41 2.08 -21.50
C ILE A 378 5.39 3.59 -21.77
N MET A 379 6.09 4.41 -20.97
CA MET A 379 6.14 5.86 -21.17
C MET A 379 6.78 6.26 -22.50
N ALA A 380 7.82 5.55 -22.93
CA ALA A 380 8.47 5.77 -24.22
C ALA A 380 7.48 5.53 -25.37
N ARG A 381 6.71 4.44 -25.31
CA ARG A 381 5.66 4.13 -26.28
C ARG A 381 4.54 5.17 -26.29
N LEU A 382 4.03 5.57 -25.13
CA LEU A 382 3.01 6.64 -25.02
C LEU A 382 3.50 7.95 -25.67
N THR A 383 4.78 8.28 -25.45
CA THR A 383 5.42 9.47 -26.04
C THR A 383 5.58 9.34 -27.56
N GLU A 384 6.12 8.21 -28.04
CA GLU A 384 6.37 7.93 -29.46
C GLU A 384 5.08 8.04 -30.29
N TYR A 385 3.97 7.53 -29.75
CA TYR A 385 2.67 7.54 -30.41
C TYR A 385 1.82 8.78 -30.08
N HIS A 386 2.40 9.80 -29.45
CA HIS A 386 1.75 11.08 -29.17
C HIS A 386 0.42 10.94 -28.40
N HIS A 387 0.40 10.08 -27.38
CA HIS A 387 -0.79 9.83 -26.58
C HIS A 387 -1.33 11.16 -26.00
N PRO A 388 -2.62 11.51 -26.22
CA PRO A 388 -3.13 12.87 -26.02
C PRO A 388 -3.55 13.16 -24.58
N PHE A 389 -2.99 12.45 -23.60
CA PHE A 389 -3.38 12.52 -22.19
C PHE A 389 -2.17 12.84 -21.30
N PRO A 390 -2.39 13.40 -20.09
CA PRO A 390 -1.31 13.70 -19.15
C PRO A 390 -0.83 12.44 -18.43
N ASP A 391 -0.11 11.57 -19.14
CA ASP A 391 0.47 10.36 -18.56
C ASP A 391 1.57 10.70 -17.56
N MET A 392 1.64 9.91 -16.48
CA MET A 392 2.54 10.15 -15.36
C MET A 392 3.23 8.86 -14.93
N ARG A 393 4.53 8.96 -14.62
CA ARG A 393 5.32 7.87 -14.04
C ARG A 393 5.94 8.33 -12.74
N LEU A 394 5.67 7.57 -11.67
CA LEU A 394 6.30 7.71 -10.37
C LEU A 394 7.20 6.49 -10.15
N ASP A 395 8.50 6.73 -10.17
CA ASP A 395 9.52 5.68 -10.09
C ASP A 395 10.33 5.82 -8.81
N TYR A 396 10.37 4.76 -8.01
CA TYR A 396 10.98 4.77 -6.68
C TYR A 396 12.16 3.78 -6.63
N PRO A 397 13.42 4.25 -6.76
CA PRO A 397 14.57 3.38 -7.00
C PRO A 397 14.87 2.33 -5.94
N GLY A 398 14.62 2.58 -4.65
CA GLY A 398 14.81 1.57 -3.60
C GLY A 398 13.53 0.94 -3.07
N SER A 399 12.39 1.17 -3.72
CA SER A 399 11.16 0.45 -3.40
C SER A 399 11.10 -0.92 -4.06
N GLY A 400 10.27 -1.79 -3.51
CA GLY A 400 9.96 -3.11 -4.04
C GLY A 400 8.67 -3.15 -4.85
N HIS A 401 8.27 -4.35 -5.25
CA HIS A 401 7.18 -4.64 -6.18
C HIS A 401 5.80 -4.10 -5.77
N MET A 402 5.53 -3.87 -4.49
CA MET A 402 4.22 -3.36 -4.06
C MET A 402 4.37 -2.01 -3.38
N ILE A 403 3.97 -0.94 -4.07
CA ILE A 403 3.87 0.40 -3.48
C ILE A 403 2.51 0.51 -2.79
N ARG A 404 2.51 0.43 -1.45
CA ARG A 404 1.30 0.27 -0.62
C ARG A 404 0.73 1.62 -0.17
N THR A 405 -0.37 1.59 0.60
CA THR A 405 -0.84 2.77 1.32
C THR A 405 0.10 3.12 2.49
N PRO A 406 0.29 4.41 2.82
CA PRO A 406 1.12 4.90 3.91
C PRO A 406 0.80 4.33 5.30
N TRP A 407 1.74 4.57 6.23
CA TRP A 407 1.62 4.25 7.65
C TRP A 407 1.47 2.75 7.96
N GLN A 408 1.80 1.84 7.03
CA GLN A 408 1.80 0.39 7.24
C GLN A 408 3.21 -0.14 7.40
N SER A 409 3.36 -1.34 7.97
CA SER A 409 4.65 -2.04 8.01
C SER A 409 5.20 -2.23 6.59
N THR A 410 6.49 -1.96 6.41
CA THR A 410 7.25 -2.22 5.19
C THR A 410 8.41 -3.19 5.42
N GLU A 411 8.61 -3.64 6.67
CA GLU A 411 9.55 -4.70 7.05
C GLU A 411 9.15 -6.07 6.47
N LEU A 412 7.87 -6.22 6.10
CA LEU A 412 7.33 -7.41 5.47
C LEU A 412 6.88 -7.09 4.04
N ASN A 413 7.77 -7.33 3.09
CA ASN A 413 7.47 -7.17 1.67
C ASN A 413 7.52 -8.52 0.95
N ARG A 414 6.49 -9.34 1.17
CA ARG A 414 6.32 -10.68 0.57
C ARG A 414 4.85 -11.04 0.44
N ILE A 415 4.49 -11.87 -0.53
CA ILE A 415 3.14 -12.44 -0.68
C ILE A 415 3.18 -13.96 -0.65
N SER A 416 2.13 -14.58 -0.11
CA SER A 416 1.92 -16.02 -0.26
C SER A 416 1.10 -16.29 -1.52
N LEU A 417 1.65 -17.12 -2.40
CA LEU A 417 1.00 -17.53 -3.64
C LEU A 417 0.24 -18.86 -3.46
N PRO A 418 -0.74 -19.14 -4.33
CA PRO A 418 -1.30 -20.50 -4.45
C PRO A 418 -0.18 -21.54 -4.58
N GLY A 419 -0.33 -22.68 -3.91
CA GLY A 419 0.71 -23.72 -3.90
C GLY A 419 1.76 -23.61 -2.79
N GLY A 420 1.71 -22.55 -1.95
CA GLY A 420 2.54 -22.43 -0.75
C GLY A 420 3.88 -21.72 -0.96
N MET A 421 4.17 -21.25 -2.18
CA MET A 421 5.31 -20.40 -2.47
C MET A 421 5.18 -19.03 -1.78
N ILE A 422 6.31 -18.48 -1.35
CA ILE A 422 6.40 -17.13 -0.78
C ILE A 422 7.21 -16.29 -1.76
N GLU A 423 6.58 -15.33 -2.39
CA GLU A 423 7.25 -14.42 -3.34
C GLU A 423 7.85 -13.24 -2.58
N ASP A 424 9.14 -12.99 -2.80
CA ASP A 424 9.85 -11.82 -2.31
C ASP A 424 9.49 -10.62 -3.19
N LEU A 425 8.97 -9.56 -2.56
CA LEU A 425 8.63 -8.31 -3.24
C LEU A 425 9.76 -7.28 -3.18
N GLY A 426 10.84 -7.53 -2.43
CA GLY A 426 12.05 -6.71 -2.45
C GLY A 426 11.89 -5.36 -1.76
N GLY A 427 12.66 -4.37 -2.20
CA GLY A 427 12.64 -3.02 -1.61
C GLY A 427 13.37 -2.87 -0.28
N ILE A 428 13.68 -1.62 0.05
CA ILE A 428 14.30 -1.21 1.31
C ILE A 428 13.17 -0.64 2.21
N PRO A 429 12.95 -1.12 3.44
CA PRO A 429 11.79 -0.76 4.26
C PRO A 429 11.50 0.76 4.38
N PRO A 430 12.46 1.63 4.75
CA PRO A 430 12.21 3.08 4.78
C PRO A 430 11.92 3.67 3.39
N GLU A 431 12.47 3.11 2.31
CA GLU A 431 12.20 3.60 0.95
C GLU A 431 10.81 3.18 0.44
N ASN A 432 10.36 1.96 0.79
CA ASN A 432 8.97 1.53 0.58
C ASN A 432 7.99 2.46 1.30
N ALA A 433 8.31 2.85 2.54
CA ALA A 433 7.49 3.76 3.33
C ALA A 433 7.42 5.14 2.65
N ASN A 434 8.57 5.70 2.26
CA ASN A 434 8.63 7.00 1.57
C ASN A 434 7.87 6.99 0.23
N ALA A 435 7.99 5.91 -0.55
CA ALA A 435 7.25 5.76 -1.79
C ALA A 435 5.74 5.71 -1.58
N ALA A 436 5.27 4.99 -0.56
CA ALA A 436 3.85 4.99 -0.20
C ALA A 436 3.37 6.41 0.12
N VAL A 437 4.13 7.16 0.92
CA VAL A 437 3.79 8.52 1.37
C VAL A 437 3.72 9.51 0.23
N ASP A 438 4.66 9.42 -0.71
CA ASP A 438 4.72 10.30 -1.86
C ASP A 438 3.67 9.92 -2.93
N SER A 439 3.50 8.63 -3.22
CA SER A 439 2.60 8.16 -4.28
C SER A 439 1.13 8.27 -3.91
N TRP A 440 0.75 7.95 -2.67
CA TRP A 440 -0.65 7.84 -2.27
C TRP A 440 -1.49 9.11 -2.48
N PRO A 441 -1.05 10.33 -2.09
CA PRO A 441 -1.77 11.54 -2.42
C PRO A 441 -1.79 11.83 -3.93
N LYS A 442 -0.72 11.47 -4.67
CA LYS A 442 -0.65 11.66 -6.14
C LYS A 442 -1.60 10.75 -6.90
N VAL A 443 -1.79 9.50 -6.45
CA VAL A 443 -2.77 8.57 -7.01
C VAL A 443 -4.19 9.10 -6.80
N GLN A 444 -4.50 9.58 -5.58
CA GLN A 444 -5.81 10.17 -5.29
C GLN A 444 -6.08 11.40 -6.15
N GLU A 445 -5.09 12.29 -6.29
CA GLU A 445 -5.20 13.48 -7.12
C GLU A 445 -5.34 13.13 -8.60
N PHE A 446 -4.56 12.16 -9.09
CA PHE A 446 -4.65 11.66 -10.46
C PHE A 446 -6.07 11.16 -10.79
N LEU A 447 -6.62 10.30 -9.95
CA LEU A 447 -7.99 9.77 -10.13
C LEU A 447 -9.03 10.90 -10.07
N ARG A 448 -8.86 11.84 -9.13
CA ARG A 448 -9.76 12.98 -8.97
C ARG A 448 -9.78 13.86 -10.22
N VAL A 449 -8.60 14.19 -10.76
CA VAL A 449 -8.46 15.01 -11.97
C VAL A 449 -8.99 14.26 -13.20
N ALA A 450 -8.58 13.01 -13.38
CA ALA A 450 -8.95 12.22 -14.55
C ALA A 450 -10.47 11.94 -14.62
N LEU A 451 -11.14 11.82 -13.47
CA LEU A 451 -12.58 11.60 -13.35
C LEU A 451 -13.38 12.89 -13.04
N GLY A 452 -12.74 14.06 -13.07
CA GLY A 452 -13.41 15.36 -12.94
C GLY A 452 -14.24 15.52 -11.66
N VAL A 453 -13.66 15.15 -10.51
CA VAL A 453 -14.31 15.17 -9.17
C VAL A 453 -13.79 16.23 -8.22
#